data_AF-A0A4R8HZJ0-F1
#
_entry.id   AF-A0A4R8HZJ0-F1
#
_cell.length_a   1.000
_cell.length_b   1.000
_cell.length_c   1.000
_cell.angle_alpha   90.00
_cell.angle_beta   90.00
_cell.angle_gamma   90.00
#
_symmetry.space_group_name_H-M   'P 1'
#
loop_
_entity.id
_entity.type
_entity.pdbx_description
1 polymer ?
#
loop_
_entity_poly.entity_id
_entity_poly.type
_entity_poly.pdbx_seq_one_letter_code
_entity_poly.pdbx_strand_id
1 'polypeptide(L)'
;MRPSRGSNPAPGAHEFNARGNNVNETFLRRRDAEEWALDIERRIDRGESPSKRARKGARTFGDLVRLHRDDLAEVGKRIGRSNAASLKSLERRLGRLKISELDRERLIQFGRDRAKEGAGPVTLGIDLGYIKTILPHAAAVHGIQLSTEPTDLARIALNRLGLVGKGNERDRRPTQDEIDRIIARSDLTPQLTIPLGRIVRFAIATAMRLDEICRVAWEDFDPRSWKLERITRESG
;
A
#
# COMPACT_ATOMS: atom_id res chain seq x y z
N MET A 1 -45.00 16.55 -31.29
CA MET A 1 -44.59 15.49 -30.34
C MET A 1 -43.65 14.54 -31.07
N ARG A 2 -42.42 14.40 -30.57
CA ARG A 2 -41.32 13.47 -30.95
C ARG A 2 -40.70 13.57 -32.36
N PRO A 3 -39.45 14.07 -32.49
CA PRO A 3 -38.60 13.73 -33.62
C PRO A 3 -38.06 12.30 -33.47
N SER A 4 -37.98 11.61 -34.61
CA SER A 4 -37.41 10.28 -34.79
C SER A 4 -36.00 10.18 -34.19
N ARG A 5 -35.76 9.14 -33.38
CA ARG A 5 -34.44 8.85 -32.81
C ARG A 5 -33.52 8.42 -33.94
N GLY A 6 -32.51 9.25 -34.22
CA GLY A 6 -31.38 8.87 -35.05
C GLY A 6 -30.78 7.57 -34.55
N SER A 7 -30.69 6.60 -35.46
CA SER A 7 -29.93 5.37 -35.31
C SER A 7 -28.50 5.70 -34.87
N ASN A 8 -28.12 5.21 -33.70
CA ASN A 8 -26.75 5.28 -33.19
C ASN A 8 -25.85 4.50 -34.17
N PRO A 9 -24.77 5.08 -34.73
CA PRO A 9 -23.88 4.33 -35.61
C PRO A 9 -23.26 3.16 -34.84
N ALA A 10 -23.17 2.00 -35.50
CA ALA A 10 -22.61 0.79 -34.91
C ALA A 10 -21.16 1.02 -34.43
N PRO A 11 -20.74 0.38 -33.32
CA PRO A 11 -19.36 0.49 -32.84
C PRO A 11 -18.40 -0.05 -33.91
N GLY A 12 -17.46 0.80 -34.35
CA GLY A 12 -16.40 0.43 -35.27
C GLY A 12 -15.19 -0.08 -34.50
N ALA A 13 -14.75 -1.30 -34.79
CA ALA A 13 -13.45 -1.79 -34.36
C ALA A 13 -12.37 -1.09 -35.20
N HIS A 14 -11.41 -0.45 -34.54
CA HIS A 14 -10.25 0.13 -35.22
C HIS A 14 -9.02 -0.73 -34.89
N GLU A 15 -8.44 -1.30 -35.95
CA GLU A 15 -7.23 -2.11 -35.88
C GLU A 15 -6.06 -1.27 -36.40
N PHE A 16 -5.02 -1.15 -35.59
CA PHE A 16 -3.80 -0.43 -35.96
C PHE A 16 -2.61 -1.38 -35.90
N ASN A 17 -1.86 -1.45 -37.00
CA ASN A 17 -0.65 -2.24 -37.11
C ASN A 17 0.53 -1.29 -37.37
N ALA A 18 1.38 -1.11 -36.36
CA ALA A 18 2.62 -0.37 -36.52
C ALA A 18 3.81 -1.19 -35.99
N ARG A 19 4.79 -1.39 -36.87
CA ARG A 19 6.10 -2.01 -36.58
C ARG A 19 6.00 -3.34 -35.81
N GLY A 20 5.02 -4.19 -36.14
CA GLY A 20 4.88 -5.55 -35.60
C GLY A 20 4.03 -5.68 -34.33
N ASN A 21 3.53 -4.57 -33.78
CA ASN A 21 2.60 -4.58 -32.63
C ASN A 21 1.16 -4.40 -33.12
N ASN A 22 0.33 -5.43 -32.96
CA ASN A 22 -1.11 -5.36 -33.25
C ASN A 22 -1.88 -4.96 -31.98
N VAL A 23 -2.52 -3.79 -32.04
CA VAL A 23 -3.38 -3.26 -30.98
C VAL A 23 -4.75 -2.96 -31.58
N ASN A 24 -5.80 -3.52 -30.98
CA ASN A 24 -7.18 -3.31 -31.40
C ASN A 24 -8.02 -2.79 -30.23
N GLU A 25 -8.87 -1.81 -30.49
CA GLU A 25 -9.81 -1.31 -29.50
C GLU A 25 -11.09 -0.78 -30.17
N THR A 26 -12.22 -0.95 -29.50
CA THR A 26 -13.55 -0.58 -30.01
C THR A 26 -14.03 0.71 -29.34
N PHE A 27 -14.48 1.68 -30.13
CA PHE A 27 -14.93 2.98 -29.62
C PHE A 27 -16.36 3.28 -30.08
N LEU A 28 -17.10 3.99 -29.21
CA LEU A 28 -18.46 4.48 -29.53
C LEU A 28 -18.43 5.70 -30.46
N ARG A 29 -17.33 6.46 -30.48
CA ARG A 29 -17.16 7.66 -31.29
C ARG A 29 -15.87 7.59 -32.07
N ARG A 30 -15.94 7.93 -33.36
CA ARG A 30 -14.79 7.96 -34.28
C ARG A 30 -13.64 8.85 -33.77
N ARG A 31 -13.98 10.01 -33.19
CA ARG A 31 -12.99 10.93 -32.60
C ARG A 31 -12.18 10.29 -31.47
N ASP A 32 -12.82 9.47 -30.63
CA ASP A 32 -12.13 8.80 -29.52
C ASP A 32 -11.16 7.72 -30.04
N ALA A 33 -11.50 7.09 -31.17
CA ALA A 33 -10.61 6.15 -31.86
C ALA A 33 -9.41 6.85 -32.51
N GLU A 34 -9.62 8.02 -33.11
CA GLU A 34 -8.57 8.84 -33.71
C GLU A 34 -7.60 9.39 -32.66
N GLU A 35 -8.11 9.93 -31.54
CA GLU A 35 -7.28 10.39 -30.42
C GLU A 35 -6.49 9.24 -29.78
N TRP A 36 -7.09 8.04 -29.68
CA TRP A 36 -6.41 6.84 -29.20
C TRP A 36 -5.31 6.36 -30.15
N ALA A 37 -5.55 6.34 -31.47
CA ALA A 37 -4.56 5.93 -32.45
C ALA A 37 -3.31 6.83 -32.41
N LEU A 38 -3.52 8.16 -32.28
CA LEU A 38 -2.43 9.13 -32.13
C LEU A 38 -1.65 8.95 -30.82
N ASP A 39 -2.31 8.62 -29.72
CA ASP A 39 -1.65 8.34 -28.44
C ASP A 39 -0.79 7.06 -28.53
N ILE A 40 -1.31 6.00 -29.16
CA ILE A 40 -0.56 4.75 -29.39
C ILE A 40 0.67 5.00 -30.29
N GLU A 41 0.52 5.77 -31.37
CA GLU A 41 1.61 6.12 -32.27
C GLU A 41 2.73 6.88 -31.53
N ARG A 42 2.35 7.89 -30.73
CA ARG A 42 3.31 8.63 -29.88
C ARG A 42 4.01 7.75 -28.86
N ARG A 43 3.31 6.77 -28.27
CA ARG A 43 3.89 5.84 -27.30
C ARG A 43 4.90 4.90 -27.97
N ILE A 44 4.59 4.42 -29.18
CA ILE A 44 5.52 3.60 -29.99
C ILE A 44 6.76 4.41 -30.38
N ASP A 45 6.60 5.67 -30.79
CA ASP A 45 7.72 6.54 -31.13
C ASP A 45 8.62 6.87 -29.93
N ARG A 46 8.07 6.83 -28.70
CA ARG A 46 8.84 6.94 -27.45
C ARG A 46 9.43 5.61 -26.95
N GLY A 47 9.23 4.50 -27.67
CA GLY A 47 9.73 3.17 -27.29
C GLY A 47 8.95 2.49 -26.16
N GLU A 48 7.75 2.96 -25.84
CA GLU A 48 6.88 2.37 -24.82
C GLU A 48 6.08 1.19 -25.41
N SER A 49 6.04 0.06 -24.68
CA SER A 49 5.24 -1.10 -25.11
C SER A 49 3.75 -0.86 -24.82
N PRO A 50 2.84 -0.93 -25.81
CA PRO A 50 1.41 -0.80 -25.57
C PRO A 50 0.89 -2.07 -24.90
N SER A 51 0.96 -2.16 -23.58
CA SER A 51 0.41 -3.32 -22.86
C SER A 51 -1.13 -3.33 -22.95
N LYS A 52 -1.70 -4.50 -23.27
CA LYS A 52 -3.14 -4.77 -23.46
C LYS A 52 -4.01 -4.63 -22.19
N ARG A 53 -3.44 -4.17 -21.07
CA ARG A 53 -4.13 -4.07 -19.76
C ARG A 53 -4.24 -2.64 -19.24
N ALA A 54 -4.22 -1.64 -20.10
CA ALA A 54 -4.67 -0.32 -19.69
C ALA A 54 -6.16 -0.42 -19.32
N ARG A 55 -6.47 -0.66 -18.03
CA ARG A 55 -7.78 -0.37 -17.46
C ARG A 55 -7.96 1.15 -17.57
N LYS A 56 -8.34 1.60 -18.77
CA LYS A 56 -8.72 2.98 -19.10
C LYS A 56 -9.88 3.36 -18.19
N GLY A 57 -9.56 3.97 -17.05
CA GLY A 57 -10.60 4.29 -16.08
C GLY A 57 -10.10 4.82 -14.75
N ALA A 58 -8.86 4.54 -14.36
CA ALA A 58 -8.32 5.12 -13.14
C ALA A 58 -8.12 6.63 -13.30
N ARG A 59 -8.97 7.42 -12.63
CA ARG A 59 -8.93 8.89 -12.66
C ARG A 59 -8.48 9.46 -11.33
N THR A 60 -8.63 8.69 -10.27
CA THR A 60 -8.37 9.11 -8.89
C THR A 60 -7.28 8.27 -8.24
N PHE A 61 -6.68 8.81 -7.18
CA PHE A 61 -5.75 8.02 -6.37
C PHE A 61 -6.42 6.77 -5.77
N GLY A 62 -7.71 6.85 -5.43
CA GLY A 62 -8.46 5.70 -4.91
C GLY A 62 -8.57 4.56 -5.92
N ASP A 63 -8.69 4.88 -7.21
CA ASP A 63 -8.65 3.89 -8.28
C ASP A 63 -7.28 3.20 -8.35
N LEU A 64 -6.19 3.95 -8.17
CA LEU A 64 -4.83 3.38 -8.16
C LEU A 64 -4.62 2.44 -6.96
N VAL A 65 -5.14 2.80 -5.78
CA VAL A 65 -5.11 1.93 -4.60
C VAL A 65 -5.89 0.64 -4.86
N ARG A 66 -7.05 0.73 -5.52
CA ARG A 66 -7.87 -0.44 -5.87
C ARG A 66 -7.15 -1.35 -6.86
N LEU A 67 -6.59 -0.79 -7.93
CA LEU A 67 -5.77 -1.54 -8.89
C LEU A 67 -4.63 -2.29 -8.20
N HIS A 68 -3.91 -1.61 -7.30
CA HIS A 68 -2.84 -2.25 -6.55
C HIS A 68 -3.32 -3.41 -5.67
N ARG A 69 -4.48 -3.26 -5.03
CA ARG A 69 -5.07 -4.34 -4.22
C ARG A 69 -5.54 -5.52 -5.06
N ASP A 70 -6.21 -5.25 -6.18
CA ASP A 70 -6.75 -6.27 -7.07
C ASP A 70 -5.61 -7.11 -7.68
N ASP A 71 -4.54 -6.47 -8.13
CA ASP A 71 -3.38 -7.17 -8.72
C ASP A 71 -2.65 -8.04 -7.69
N LEU A 72 -2.49 -7.56 -6.45
CA LEU A 72 -1.93 -8.38 -5.38
C LEU A 72 -2.80 -9.60 -5.06
N ALA A 73 -4.13 -9.42 -5.08
CA ALA A 73 -5.07 -10.52 -4.86
C ALA A 73 -5.02 -11.55 -6.00
N GLU A 74 -4.88 -11.13 -7.27
CA GLU A 74 -4.76 -12.01 -8.44
C GLU A 74 -3.58 -12.98 -8.33
N VAL A 75 -2.45 -12.52 -7.76
CA VAL A 75 -1.26 -13.35 -7.54
C VAL A 75 -1.21 -14.01 -6.16
N GLY A 76 -2.33 -14.05 -5.43
CA GLY A 76 -2.44 -14.70 -4.12
C GLY A 76 -1.72 -13.98 -2.98
N LYS A 77 -1.21 -12.75 -3.20
CA LYS A 77 -0.54 -11.96 -2.16
C LYS A 77 -1.57 -11.25 -1.29
N ARG A 78 -1.64 -11.65 -0.03
CA ARG A 78 -2.50 -10.99 0.97
C ARG A 78 -1.79 -9.78 1.58
N ILE A 79 -2.48 -8.64 1.58
CA ILE A 79 -2.00 -7.43 2.27
C ILE A 79 -2.20 -7.63 3.77
N GLY A 80 -1.09 -7.61 4.53
CA GLY A 80 -1.13 -7.72 5.99
C GLY A 80 -1.97 -6.61 6.65
N ARG A 81 -2.49 -6.87 7.86
CA ARG A 81 -3.43 -5.97 8.56
C ARG A 81 -2.93 -4.53 8.69
N SER A 82 -1.67 -4.34 9.08
CA SER A 82 -1.08 -3.00 9.24
C SER A 82 -1.01 -2.24 7.90
N ASN A 83 -0.68 -2.94 6.82
CA ASN A 83 -0.60 -2.37 5.47
C ASN A 83 -2.01 -2.00 4.97
N ALA A 84 -3.01 -2.85 5.23
CA ALA A 84 -4.40 -2.57 4.88
C ALA A 84 -4.96 -1.33 5.60
N ALA A 85 -4.60 -1.13 6.87
CA ALA A 85 -5.00 0.05 7.64
C ALA A 85 -4.42 1.34 7.05
N SER A 86 -3.13 1.34 6.68
CA SER A 86 -2.48 2.47 6.00
C SER A 86 -3.14 2.78 4.66
N LEU A 87 -3.36 1.76 3.81
CA LEU A 87 -4.03 1.94 2.52
C LEU A 87 -5.45 2.50 2.66
N LYS A 88 -6.24 2.00 3.63
CA LYS A 88 -7.57 2.52 3.92
C LYS A 88 -7.54 3.97 4.41
N SER A 89 -6.54 4.35 5.21
CA SER A 89 -6.34 5.73 5.65
C SER A 89 -6.02 6.65 4.46
N LEU A 90 -5.14 6.21 3.56
CA LEU A 90 -4.78 6.95 2.35
C LEU A 90 -5.98 7.09 1.41
N GLU A 91 -6.75 6.02 1.18
CA GLU A 91 -7.96 6.04 0.35
C GLU A 91 -9.00 7.02 0.92
N ARG A 92 -9.21 7.05 2.23
CA ARG A 92 -10.14 7.99 2.87
C ARG A 92 -9.73 9.46 2.64
N ARG A 93 -8.44 9.76 2.64
CA ARG A 93 -7.91 11.14 2.65
C ARG A 93 -7.62 11.67 1.25
N LEU A 94 -7.03 10.83 0.41
CA LEU A 94 -6.52 11.18 -0.91
C LEU A 94 -7.31 10.48 -2.03
N GLY A 95 -8.10 9.46 -1.71
CA GLY A 95 -8.73 8.60 -2.72
C GLY A 95 -9.70 9.32 -3.66
N ARG A 96 -10.28 10.46 -3.25
CA ARG A 96 -11.16 11.28 -4.11
C ARG A 96 -10.40 12.23 -5.02
N LEU A 97 -9.12 12.47 -4.77
CA LEU A 97 -8.31 13.38 -5.57
C LEU A 97 -8.08 12.77 -6.94
N LYS A 98 -8.20 13.59 -7.97
CA LYS A 98 -7.77 13.21 -9.31
C LYS A 98 -6.26 12.99 -9.28
N ILE A 99 -5.79 12.13 -10.16
CA ILE A 99 -4.35 11.85 -10.32
C ILE A 99 -3.57 13.15 -10.57
N SER A 100 -4.11 14.06 -11.39
CA SER A 100 -3.50 15.36 -11.68
C SER A 100 -3.44 16.32 -10.48
N GLU A 101 -4.24 16.08 -9.44
CA GLU A 101 -4.28 16.90 -8.21
C GLU A 101 -3.31 16.36 -7.15
N LEU A 102 -2.65 15.22 -7.40
CA LEU A 102 -1.67 14.62 -6.49
C LEU A 102 -0.29 15.26 -6.67
N ASP A 103 -0.22 16.57 -6.53
CA ASP A 103 1.00 17.35 -6.68
C ASP A 103 1.79 17.46 -5.36
N ARG A 104 2.95 18.14 -5.45
CA ARG A 104 3.87 18.35 -4.33
C ARG A 104 3.18 19.07 -3.17
N GLU A 105 2.40 20.10 -3.46
CA GLU A 105 1.78 20.95 -2.43
C GLU A 105 0.69 20.19 -1.69
N ARG A 106 -0.12 19.43 -2.43
CA ARG A 106 -1.16 18.59 -1.88
C ARG A 106 -0.59 17.52 -0.95
N LEU A 107 0.53 16.90 -1.32
CA LEU A 107 1.21 15.90 -0.51
C LEU A 107 1.88 16.48 0.74
N ILE A 108 2.47 17.70 0.64
CA ILE A 108 2.98 18.41 1.82
C ILE A 108 1.84 18.76 2.78
N GLN A 109 0.72 19.26 2.25
CA GLN A 109 -0.45 19.60 3.07
C GLN A 109 -1.00 18.37 3.77
N PHE A 110 -1.13 17.25 3.06
CA PHE A 110 -1.48 15.96 3.64
C PHE A 110 -0.56 15.59 4.82
N GLY A 111 0.76 15.72 4.65
CA GLY A 111 1.72 15.42 5.72
C GLY A 111 1.55 16.32 6.95
N ARG A 112 1.30 17.62 6.73
CA ARG A 112 1.03 18.58 7.82
C ARG A 112 -0.25 18.26 8.56
N ASP A 113 -1.32 17.92 7.85
CA ASP A 113 -2.61 17.58 8.48
C ASP A 113 -2.50 16.31 9.31
N ARG A 114 -1.81 15.29 8.79
CA ARG A 114 -1.51 14.05 9.51
C ARG A 114 -0.69 14.31 10.78
N ALA A 115 0.32 15.19 10.72
CA ALA A 115 1.10 15.58 11.90
C ALA A 115 0.23 16.26 12.97
N LYS A 116 -0.67 17.16 12.57
CA LYS A 116 -1.62 17.83 13.49
C LYS A 116 -2.55 16.84 14.20
N GLU A 117 -2.89 15.74 13.54
CA GLU A 117 -3.68 14.65 14.11
C GLU A 117 -2.87 13.68 15.00
N GLY A 118 -1.58 13.97 15.24
CA GLY A 118 -0.71 13.18 16.10
C GLY A 118 0.05 12.06 15.39
N ALA A 119 0.13 12.07 14.05
CA ALA A 119 1.01 11.12 13.35
C ALA A 119 2.48 11.44 13.61
N GLY A 120 3.22 10.47 14.16
CA GLY A 120 4.65 10.59 14.33
C GLY A 120 5.44 10.49 13.01
N PRO A 121 6.74 10.85 13.01
CA PRO A 121 7.56 10.89 11.79
C PRO A 121 7.65 9.57 11.02
N VAL A 122 7.67 8.44 11.73
CA VAL A 122 7.68 7.09 11.13
C VAL A 122 6.38 6.81 10.39
N THR A 123 5.25 7.12 11.01
CA THR A 123 3.92 6.89 10.42
C THR A 123 3.75 7.69 9.12
N LEU A 124 4.19 8.96 9.13
CA LEU A 124 4.21 9.79 7.93
C LEU A 124 5.15 9.25 6.85
N GLY A 125 6.32 8.73 7.24
CA GLY A 125 7.23 8.06 6.33
C GLY A 125 6.61 6.82 5.68
N ILE A 126 5.82 6.04 6.42
CA ILE A 126 5.07 4.89 5.92
C ILE A 126 3.98 5.33 4.93
N ASP A 127 3.20 6.36 5.28
CA ASP A 127 2.14 6.90 4.41
C ASP A 127 2.72 7.32 3.04
N LEU A 128 3.81 8.09 3.03
CA LEU A 128 4.50 8.49 1.79
C LEU A 128 5.14 7.31 1.05
N GLY A 129 5.65 6.32 1.79
CA GLY A 129 6.20 5.09 1.22
C GLY A 129 5.16 4.29 0.42
N TYR A 130 3.91 4.22 0.91
CA TYR A 130 2.82 3.58 0.19
C TYR A 130 2.44 4.34 -1.08
N ILE A 131 2.36 5.68 -1.02
CA ILE A 131 2.12 6.49 -2.21
C ILE A 131 3.22 6.21 -3.25
N LYS A 132 4.49 6.18 -2.81
CA LYS A 132 5.64 5.83 -3.67
C LYS A 132 5.68 4.36 -4.13
N THR A 133 4.86 3.49 -3.56
CA THR A 133 4.67 2.10 -4.04
C THR A 133 3.56 2.02 -5.08
N ILE A 134 2.45 2.72 -4.84
CA ILE A 134 1.25 2.68 -5.69
C ILE A 134 1.47 3.37 -7.04
N LEU A 135 2.16 4.52 -7.06
CA LEU A 135 2.36 5.28 -8.31
C LEU A 135 3.22 4.52 -9.34
N PRO A 136 4.41 3.98 -8.99
CA PRO A 136 5.19 3.17 -9.93
C PRO A 136 4.47 1.89 -10.33
N HIS A 137 3.73 1.26 -9.42
CA HIS A 137 2.96 0.06 -9.74
C HIS A 137 1.91 0.34 -10.81
N ALA A 138 1.15 1.44 -10.66
CA ALA A 138 0.18 1.87 -11.66
C ALA A 138 0.84 2.20 -13.01
N ALA A 139 2.01 2.84 -13.01
CA ALA A 139 2.76 3.12 -14.23
C ALA A 139 3.26 1.83 -14.91
N ALA A 140 3.91 0.94 -14.16
CA ALA A 140 4.55 -0.26 -14.70
C ALA A 140 3.54 -1.34 -15.13
N VAL A 141 2.46 -1.55 -14.37
CA VAL A 141 1.50 -2.64 -14.62
C VAL A 141 0.36 -2.18 -15.54
N HIS A 142 -0.11 -0.94 -15.37
CA HIS A 142 -1.30 -0.43 -16.08
C HIS A 142 -0.98 0.62 -17.13
N GLY A 143 0.29 1.00 -17.31
CA GLY A 143 0.72 1.98 -18.31
C GLY A 143 0.19 3.40 -18.05
N ILE A 144 -0.18 3.71 -16.80
CA ILE A 144 -0.71 5.03 -16.43
C ILE A 144 0.48 5.98 -16.25
N GLN A 145 0.51 7.05 -17.06
CA GLN A 145 1.57 8.05 -17.02
C GLN A 145 1.53 8.84 -15.70
N LEU A 146 2.44 8.49 -14.78
CA LEU A 146 2.53 9.04 -13.43
C LEU A 146 3.98 9.38 -13.10
N SER A 147 4.20 10.53 -12.46
CA SER A 147 5.50 10.89 -11.89
C SER A 147 5.50 10.63 -10.38
N THR A 148 6.60 10.07 -9.87
CA THR A 148 6.85 9.98 -8.42
C THR A 148 7.51 11.22 -7.84
N GLU A 149 8.01 12.11 -8.68
CA GLU A 149 8.74 13.33 -8.28
C GLU A 149 7.96 14.18 -7.27
N PRO A 150 6.64 14.42 -7.40
CA PRO A 150 5.89 15.18 -6.39
C PRO A 150 5.96 14.55 -4.99
N THR A 151 5.96 13.22 -4.91
CA THR A 151 6.05 12.48 -3.65
C THR A 151 7.46 12.60 -3.04
N ASP A 152 8.49 12.58 -3.88
CA ASP A 152 9.87 12.73 -3.43
C ASP A 152 10.16 14.15 -2.92
N LEU A 153 9.72 15.18 -3.65
CA LEU A 153 9.82 16.56 -3.21
C LEU A 153 9.03 16.80 -1.92
N ALA A 154 7.83 16.24 -1.80
CA ALA A 154 7.04 16.32 -0.57
C ALA A 154 7.75 15.66 0.61
N ARG A 155 8.37 14.49 0.40
CA ARG A 155 9.15 13.80 1.45
C ARG A 155 10.35 14.62 1.89
N ILE A 156 11.08 15.24 0.95
CA ILE A 156 12.21 16.13 1.27
C ILE A 156 11.73 17.32 2.10
N ALA A 157 10.64 17.98 1.68
CA ALA A 157 10.07 19.11 2.40
C ALA A 157 9.60 18.74 3.81
N LEU A 158 8.86 17.65 3.96
CA LEU A 158 8.37 17.18 5.26
C LEU A 158 9.50 16.73 6.19
N ASN A 159 10.59 16.18 5.63
CA ASN A 159 11.80 15.86 6.41
C ASN A 159 12.48 17.14 6.92
N ARG A 160 12.65 18.16 6.06
CA ARG A 160 13.19 19.47 6.49
C ARG A 160 12.33 20.16 7.56
N LEU A 161 11.04 19.88 7.60
CA LEU A 161 10.12 20.36 8.63
C LEU A 161 10.11 19.49 9.91
N GLY A 162 10.92 18.43 9.98
CA GLY A 162 10.95 17.49 11.11
C GLY A 162 9.71 16.58 11.20
N LEU A 163 8.86 16.57 10.18
CA LEU A 163 7.61 15.80 10.16
C LEU A 163 7.79 14.37 9.62
N VAL A 164 8.89 14.11 8.90
CA VAL A 164 9.26 12.76 8.43
C VAL A 164 10.68 12.48 8.89
N GLY A 165 10.90 11.29 9.44
CA GLY A 165 12.19 10.96 10.04
C GLY A 165 12.20 9.56 10.65
N LYS A 166 13.29 9.25 11.34
CA LYS A 166 13.40 8.01 12.12
C LYS A 166 12.51 8.08 13.35
N GLY A 167 12.13 6.91 13.88
CA GLY A 167 11.45 6.85 15.17
C GLY A 167 12.37 7.28 16.28
N ASN A 168 11.79 7.69 17.42
CA ASN A 168 12.58 7.91 18.61
C ASN A 168 13.27 6.61 19.00
N GLU A 169 14.59 6.68 19.12
CA GLU A 169 15.38 5.59 19.63
C GLU A 169 15.06 5.38 21.10
N ARG A 170 15.04 4.11 21.53
CA ARG A 170 14.74 3.73 22.91
C ARG A 170 16.07 3.36 23.58
N ASP A 171 16.62 4.30 24.33
CA ASP A 171 17.97 4.19 24.90
C ASP A 171 18.00 3.49 26.27
N ARG A 172 16.84 3.03 26.76
CA ARG A 172 16.75 2.31 28.04
C ARG A 172 15.98 1.01 27.93
N ARG A 173 16.34 0.07 28.80
CA ARG A 173 15.51 -1.10 29.11
C ARG A 173 14.68 -0.83 30.37
N PRO A 174 13.51 -1.46 30.52
CA PRO A 174 12.79 -1.45 31.79
C PRO A 174 13.63 -2.08 32.90
N THR A 175 13.53 -1.56 34.12
CA THR A 175 14.14 -2.19 35.30
C THR A 175 13.31 -3.39 35.77
N GLN A 176 13.89 -4.24 36.62
CA GLN A 176 13.17 -5.37 37.21
C GLN A 176 11.94 -4.89 38.00
N ASP A 177 12.07 -3.84 38.81
CA ASP A 177 10.94 -3.24 39.55
C ASP A 177 9.84 -2.66 38.64
N GLU A 178 10.19 -2.13 37.47
CA GLU A 178 9.20 -1.70 36.47
C GLU A 178 8.46 -2.91 35.89
N ILE A 179 9.18 -3.99 35.56
CA ILE A 179 8.61 -5.23 35.04
C ILE A 179 7.66 -5.86 36.08
N ASP A 180 8.11 -5.98 37.33
CA ASP A 180 7.32 -6.60 38.40
C ASP A 180 6.04 -5.82 38.69
N ARG A 181 6.09 -4.48 38.66
CA ARG A 181 4.88 -3.65 38.78
C ARG A 181 3.91 -3.83 37.63
N ILE A 182 4.40 -3.95 36.40
CA ILE A 182 3.56 -4.20 35.21
C ILE A 182 2.87 -5.57 35.34
N ILE A 183 3.62 -6.61 35.73
CA ILE A 183 3.09 -7.96 35.91
C ILE A 183 2.06 -7.98 37.04
N ALA A 184 2.39 -7.44 38.22
CA ALA A 184 1.47 -7.39 39.36
C ALA A 184 0.17 -6.65 39.00
N ARG A 185 0.26 -5.52 38.27
CA ARG A 185 -0.93 -4.80 37.83
C ARG A 185 -1.80 -5.63 36.89
N SER A 186 -1.18 -6.38 35.98
CA SER A 186 -1.91 -7.25 35.05
C SER A 186 -2.61 -8.41 35.76
N ASP A 187 -1.92 -9.07 36.71
CA ASP A 187 -2.47 -10.20 37.47
C ASP A 187 -3.66 -9.78 38.36
N LEU A 188 -3.66 -8.52 38.81
CA LEU A 188 -4.74 -7.93 39.61
C LEU A 188 -5.90 -7.37 38.76
N THR A 189 -5.83 -7.43 37.43
CA THR A 189 -6.88 -6.88 36.55
C THR A 189 -7.78 -8.02 36.03
N PRO A 190 -8.99 -8.22 36.60
CA PRO A 190 -9.81 -9.41 36.31
C PRO A 190 -10.27 -9.50 34.86
N GLN A 191 -10.31 -8.38 34.14
CA GLN A 191 -10.71 -8.32 32.74
C GLN A 191 -9.61 -8.78 31.78
N LEU A 192 -8.36 -8.92 32.24
CA LEU A 192 -7.25 -9.43 31.45
C LEU A 192 -7.21 -10.95 31.54
N THR A 193 -7.72 -11.62 30.50
CA THR A 193 -7.70 -13.09 30.40
C THR A 193 -6.36 -13.65 29.90
N ILE A 194 -5.52 -12.79 29.33
CA ILE A 194 -4.20 -13.15 28.78
C ILE A 194 -3.21 -13.30 29.95
N PRO A 195 -2.45 -14.40 30.05
CA PRO A 195 -1.46 -14.61 31.12
C PRO A 195 -0.21 -13.75 30.89
N LEU A 196 -0.36 -12.43 31.01
CA LEU A 196 0.66 -11.43 30.63
C LEU A 196 1.96 -11.65 31.40
N GLY A 197 1.90 -11.91 32.71
CA GLY A 197 3.08 -12.19 33.52
C GLY A 197 3.92 -13.35 32.99
N ARG A 198 3.27 -14.44 32.55
CA ARG A 198 3.95 -15.61 31.98
C ARG A 198 4.59 -15.27 30.63
N ILE A 199 3.85 -14.54 29.77
CA ILE A 199 4.35 -14.14 28.45
C ILE A 199 5.55 -13.21 28.57
N VAL A 200 5.50 -12.22 29.48
CA VAL A 200 6.61 -11.27 29.71
C VAL A 200 7.86 -12.01 30.19
N ARG A 201 7.73 -12.89 31.18
CA ARG A 201 8.87 -13.68 31.68
C ARG A 201 9.45 -14.58 30.60
N PHE A 202 8.61 -15.24 29.81
CA PHE A 202 9.05 -16.08 28.70
C PHE A 202 9.77 -15.26 27.61
N ALA A 203 9.24 -14.09 27.24
CA ALA A 203 9.87 -13.20 26.27
C ALA A 203 11.23 -12.69 26.74
N ILE A 204 11.39 -12.36 28.02
CA ILE A 204 12.67 -11.94 28.60
C ILE A 204 13.68 -13.11 28.56
N ALA A 205 13.26 -14.31 28.94
CA ALA A 205 14.14 -15.48 29.01
C ALA A 205 14.59 -15.99 27.63
N THR A 206 13.75 -15.86 26.61
CA THR A 206 13.99 -16.43 25.27
C THR A 206 14.40 -15.40 24.22
N ALA A 207 14.21 -14.10 24.50
CA ALA A 207 14.36 -13.00 23.54
C ALA A 207 13.53 -13.15 22.25
N MET A 208 12.51 -14.02 22.25
CA MET A 208 11.65 -14.26 21.09
C MET A 208 10.70 -13.09 20.83
N ARG A 209 10.33 -12.89 19.55
CA ARG A 209 9.26 -11.94 19.19
C ARG A 209 7.90 -12.48 19.64
N LEU A 210 6.95 -11.59 19.91
CA LEU A 210 5.60 -11.97 20.34
C LEU A 210 4.93 -12.98 19.39
N ASP A 211 5.01 -12.77 18.07
CA ASP A 211 4.44 -13.67 17.07
C ASP A 211 5.12 -15.06 17.05
N GLU A 212 6.40 -15.11 17.43
CA GLU A 212 7.12 -16.38 17.58
C GLU A 212 6.64 -17.10 18.85
N ILE A 213 6.54 -16.40 19.98
CA ILE A 213 6.01 -16.93 21.26
C ILE A 213 4.61 -17.53 21.07
N CYS A 214 3.74 -16.85 20.34
CA CYS A 214 2.37 -17.30 20.09
C CYS A 214 2.27 -18.54 19.18
N ARG A 215 3.35 -18.96 18.53
CA ARG A 215 3.39 -20.14 17.66
C ARG A 215 4.10 -21.35 18.29
N VAL A 216 4.84 -21.16 19.37
CA VAL A 216 5.54 -22.25 20.06
C VAL A 216 4.54 -23.29 20.55
N ALA A 217 4.80 -24.55 20.24
CA ALA A 217 4.10 -25.71 20.78
C ALA A 217 5.00 -26.50 21.73
N TRP A 218 4.39 -27.36 22.55
CA TRP A 218 5.15 -28.26 23.44
C TRP A 218 6.06 -29.23 22.69
N GLU A 219 5.72 -29.58 21.46
CA GLU A 219 6.53 -30.42 20.58
C GLU A 219 7.85 -29.76 20.18
N ASP A 220 7.92 -28.42 20.21
CA ASP A 220 9.16 -27.70 19.89
C ASP A 220 10.13 -27.70 21.08
N PHE A 221 9.73 -28.20 22.26
CA PHE A 221 10.55 -28.19 23.46
C PHE A 221 11.25 -29.53 23.69
N ASP A 222 12.59 -29.51 23.69
CA ASP A 222 13.40 -30.65 24.11
C ASP A 222 13.72 -30.55 25.62
N PRO A 223 13.13 -31.43 26.47
CA PRO A 223 13.38 -31.43 27.90
C PRO A 223 14.80 -31.89 28.27
N ARG A 224 15.53 -32.56 27.37
CA ARG A 224 16.90 -33.04 27.65
C ARG A 224 17.93 -31.93 27.49
N SER A 225 17.81 -31.13 26.44
CA SER A 225 18.71 -30.01 26.18
C SER A 225 18.19 -28.68 26.69
N TRP A 226 16.94 -28.62 27.14
CA TRP A 226 16.24 -27.39 27.55
C TRP A 226 16.20 -26.34 26.42
N LYS A 227 16.01 -26.80 25.19
CA LYS A 227 15.99 -25.95 23.98
C LYS A 227 14.63 -25.96 23.32
N LEU A 228 14.37 -24.89 22.56
CA LEU A 228 13.27 -24.81 21.62
C LEU A 228 13.80 -25.04 20.21
N GLU A 229 13.48 -26.20 19.63
CA GLU A 229 13.82 -26.55 18.26
C GLU A 229 12.60 -26.24 17.39
N ARG A 230 12.70 -25.21 16.52
CA ARG A 230 11.58 -24.84 15.65
C ARG A 230 11.31 -25.97 14.66
N ILE A 231 10.22 -26.69 14.84
CA ILE A 231 9.67 -27.53 13.78
C ILE A 231 9.07 -26.56 12.76
N THR A 232 9.58 -26.54 11.53
CA THR A 232 9.02 -25.72 10.46
C THR A 232 7.63 -26.23 10.11
N ARG A 233 6.62 -25.65 10.74
CA ARG A 233 5.22 -25.88 10.36
C ARG A 233 4.90 -24.99 9.18
N GLU A 234 4.80 -25.56 7.98
CA GLU A 234 4.27 -24.83 6.82
C GLU A 234 2.86 -24.34 7.17
N SER A 235 2.65 -23.03 7.02
CA SER A 235 1.37 -22.39 7.30
C SER A 235 0.41 -22.71 6.16
N GLY A 236 -0.57 -23.58 6.40
CA GLY A 236 -1.73 -23.78 5.51
C GLY A 236 -2.70 -22.60 5.51
#